data_AF-A0AAJ7DZ48-F1
#
_entry.id   AF-A0AAJ7DZ48-F1
#
_cell.length_a   1.000
_cell.length_b   1.000
_cell.length_c   1.000
_cell.angle_alpha   90.00
_cell.angle_beta   90.00
_cell.angle_gamma   90.00
#
_symmetry.space_group_name_H-M   'P 1'
#
loop_
_entity.id
_entity.type
_entity.pdbx_description
1 polymer ?
#
loop_
_entity_poly.entity_id
_entity_poly.type
_entity_poly.pdbx_seq_one_letter_code
_entity_poly.pdbx_strand_id
1 'polypeptide(L)'
;MPRSAEPREAEDSEPRKPEPAPKRKLPLRRRIDVAKRARDRGESYETPGGKWMPQREQRPPCTDGCRLKCSQRLSSKDRLEIFQTFWSIADHAAQWNFIARNMRVTPKEKCTTVRGESRRSFTRTYYFQPRTNREQVCKTMFLNTLGISNAWVATVCKKLTLNGFVSDDGRGKIGHRRKKLVELV
;
A
#
# COMPACT_ATOMS: atom_id res chain seq x y z
N MET A 1 68.33 16.01 -41.74
CA MET A 1 67.24 15.14 -41.25
C MET A 1 66.12 16.01 -40.71
N PRO A 2 65.05 16.26 -41.48
CA PRO A 2 63.90 17.03 -41.00
C PRO A 2 62.82 16.12 -40.38
N ARG A 3 62.37 16.50 -39.17
CA ARG A 3 61.24 15.91 -38.44
C ARG A 3 59.95 16.11 -39.25
N SER A 4 59.31 15.01 -39.65
CA SER A 4 57.97 15.04 -40.22
C SER A 4 56.95 15.18 -39.09
N ALA A 5 56.07 16.17 -39.24
CA ALA A 5 54.96 16.43 -38.34
C ALA A 5 53.81 15.44 -38.60
N GLU A 6 53.32 14.81 -37.54
CA GLU A 6 52.14 13.94 -37.59
C GLU A 6 50.84 14.77 -37.69
N PRO A 7 49.87 14.39 -38.53
CA PRO A 7 48.58 15.08 -38.63
C PRO A 7 47.71 14.86 -37.39
N ARG A 8 47.02 15.92 -36.95
CA ARG A 8 45.99 15.90 -35.90
C ARG A 8 44.75 15.17 -36.38
N GLU A 9 44.35 14.11 -35.67
CA GLU A 9 43.09 13.43 -35.88
C GLU A 9 41.91 14.35 -35.50
N ALA A 10 40.92 14.41 -36.40
CA ALA A 10 39.72 15.22 -36.26
C ALA A 10 38.71 14.49 -35.35
N GLU A 11 38.23 15.19 -34.31
CA GLU A 11 37.15 14.71 -33.46
C GLU A 11 35.82 14.68 -34.23
N ASP A 12 35.27 13.49 -34.42
CA ASP A 12 33.94 13.26 -35.00
C ASP A 12 32.87 13.55 -33.94
N SER A 13 32.02 14.55 -34.20
CA SER A 13 30.96 14.96 -33.28
C SER A 13 29.63 14.36 -33.72
N GLU A 14 29.17 13.31 -33.02
CA GLU A 14 27.88 12.68 -33.29
C GLU A 14 26.72 13.70 -33.15
N PRO A 15 25.75 13.71 -34.08
CA PRO A 15 24.60 14.60 -34.02
C PRO A 15 23.64 14.21 -32.87
N ARG A 16 23.35 15.19 -31.99
CA ARG A 16 22.37 15.03 -30.89
C ARG A 16 20.96 14.78 -31.45
N LYS A 17 20.35 13.67 -31.02
CA LYS A 17 18.95 13.33 -31.34
C LYS A 17 18.00 14.40 -30.78
N PRO A 18 16.96 14.83 -31.52
CA PRO A 18 16.01 15.84 -31.06
C PRO A 18 15.20 15.33 -29.86
N GLU A 19 15.07 16.16 -28.82
CA GLU A 19 14.27 15.84 -27.65
C GLU A 19 12.79 15.66 -28.03
N PRO A 20 12.11 14.61 -27.53
CA PRO A 20 10.72 14.36 -27.85
C PRO A 20 9.82 15.49 -27.34
N ALA A 21 8.93 16.00 -28.21
CA ALA A 21 8.00 17.06 -27.89
C ALA A 21 7.15 16.73 -26.62
N PRO A 22 6.82 17.75 -25.79
CA PRO A 22 6.09 17.52 -24.55
C PRO A 22 4.71 16.92 -24.84
N LYS A 23 4.48 15.70 -24.34
CA LYS A 23 3.21 14.98 -24.50
C LYS A 23 2.08 15.83 -23.89
N ARG A 24 1.01 16.09 -24.66
CA ARG A 24 -0.21 16.74 -24.16
C ARG A 24 -0.71 15.99 -22.92
N LYS A 25 -0.89 16.70 -21.79
CA LYS A 25 -1.37 16.10 -20.54
C LYS A 25 -2.75 15.48 -20.74
N LEU A 26 -2.95 14.26 -20.27
CA LEU A 26 -4.26 13.60 -20.25
C LEU A 26 -5.29 14.45 -19.48
N PRO A 27 -6.59 14.36 -19.82
CA PRO A 27 -7.63 15.03 -19.05
C PRO A 27 -7.62 14.56 -17.59
N LEU A 28 -7.98 15.45 -16.66
CA LEU A 28 -7.86 15.23 -15.21
C LEU A 28 -8.48 13.91 -14.76
N ARG A 29 -9.68 13.57 -15.24
CA ARG A 29 -10.38 12.34 -14.91
C ARG A 29 -9.57 11.09 -15.28
N ARG A 30 -8.99 11.05 -16.48
CA ARG A 30 -8.12 9.93 -16.90
C ARG A 30 -6.85 9.85 -16.05
N ARG A 31 -6.25 10.98 -15.68
CA ARG A 31 -5.09 11.01 -14.77
C ARG A 31 -5.45 10.43 -13.39
N ILE A 32 -6.62 10.76 -12.85
CA ILE A 32 -7.13 10.19 -11.60
C ILE A 32 -7.32 8.68 -11.72
N ASP A 33 -7.96 8.22 -12.79
CA ASP A 33 -8.24 6.79 -12.99
C ASP A 33 -6.95 5.96 -13.18
N VAL A 34 -5.99 6.47 -13.95
CA VAL A 34 -4.67 5.84 -14.12
C VAL A 34 -3.92 5.78 -12.80
N ALA A 35 -3.86 6.89 -12.06
CA ALA A 35 -3.22 6.94 -10.75
C ALA A 35 -3.90 6.03 -9.73
N LYS A 36 -5.24 5.89 -9.79
CA LYS A 36 -6.00 4.97 -8.95
C LYS A 36 -5.63 3.52 -9.25
N ARG A 37 -5.68 3.10 -10.51
CA ARG A 37 -5.35 1.73 -10.92
C ARG A 37 -3.91 1.34 -10.54
N ALA A 38 -2.96 2.24 -10.79
CA ALA A 38 -1.56 2.00 -10.40
C ALA A 38 -1.41 1.89 -8.88
N ARG A 39 -2.07 2.76 -8.10
CA ARG A 39 -2.07 2.67 -6.63
C ARG A 39 -2.66 1.35 -6.12
N ASP A 40 -3.76 0.90 -6.70
CA ASP A 40 -4.47 -0.33 -6.27
C ASP A 40 -3.62 -1.57 -6.59
N ARG A 41 -2.82 -1.54 -7.66
CA ARG A 41 -1.78 -2.55 -7.97
C ARG A 41 -0.48 -2.39 -7.18
N GLY A 42 -0.36 -1.31 -6.42
CA GLY A 42 0.86 -0.98 -5.69
C GLY A 42 2.01 -0.53 -6.59
N GLU A 43 1.78 -0.15 -7.84
CA GLU A 43 2.78 0.37 -8.79
C GLU A 43 3.19 1.82 -8.44
N SER A 44 4.32 2.28 -8.98
CA SER A 44 4.67 3.69 -8.94
C SER A 44 3.71 4.51 -9.79
N TYR A 45 3.37 5.73 -9.35
CA TYR A 45 2.46 6.60 -10.10
C TYR A 45 2.69 8.07 -9.81
N GLU A 46 2.28 8.91 -10.76
CA GLU A 46 2.19 10.35 -10.57
C GLU A 46 0.78 10.71 -10.07
N THR A 47 0.71 11.48 -8.98
CA THR A 47 -0.57 12.05 -8.53
C THR A 47 -1.08 13.08 -9.54
N PRO A 48 -2.41 13.37 -9.58
CA PRO A 48 -2.93 14.44 -10.43
C PRO A 48 -2.27 15.82 -10.17
N GLY A 49 -1.74 16.02 -8.96
CA GLY A 49 -0.98 17.21 -8.57
C GLY A 49 0.51 17.20 -8.94
N GLY A 50 1.00 16.20 -9.68
CA GLY A 50 2.39 16.17 -10.18
C GLY A 50 3.40 15.47 -9.28
N LYS A 51 3.02 15.07 -8.06
CA LYS A 51 3.92 14.36 -7.15
C LYS A 51 4.12 12.90 -7.57
N TRP A 52 5.37 12.47 -7.70
CA TRP A 52 5.75 11.08 -7.93
C TRP A 52 5.61 10.24 -6.65
N MET A 53 5.03 9.05 -6.77
CA MET A 53 4.84 8.08 -5.69
C MET A 53 5.53 6.77 -6.07
N PRO A 54 6.40 6.22 -5.21
CA PRO A 54 7.13 4.99 -5.51
C PRO A 54 6.21 3.77 -5.49
N GLN A 55 6.67 2.70 -6.15
CA GLN A 55 6.06 1.39 -6.07
C GLN A 55 6.07 0.89 -4.60
N ARG A 56 5.09 0.07 -4.26
CA ARG A 56 5.03 -0.64 -2.99
C ARG A 56 6.07 -1.73 -3.00
N GLU A 57 6.78 -1.83 -1.89
CA GLU A 57 7.80 -2.84 -1.68
C GLU A 57 7.55 -3.54 -0.36
N GLN A 58 7.93 -4.82 -0.33
CA GLN A 58 8.01 -5.56 0.90
C GLN A 58 9.12 -4.94 1.77
N ARG A 59 8.81 -4.68 3.03
CA ARG A 59 9.77 -4.15 4.01
C ARG A 59 10.53 -5.29 4.72
N PRO A 60 11.64 -5.00 5.42
CA PRO A 60 12.34 -6.00 6.23
C PRO A 60 11.40 -6.73 7.22
N PRO A 61 11.71 -7.99 7.58
CA PRO A 61 10.90 -8.73 8.55
C PRO A 61 10.90 -8.04 9.93
N CYS A 62 10.14 -8.57 10.88
CA CYS A 62 10.31 -8.15 12.27
C CYS A 62 11.70 -8.54 12.79
N THR A 63 12.15 -7.84 13.83
CA THR A 63 13.47 -8.05 14.46
C THR A 63 13.61 -9.46 15.06
N ASP A 64 14.87 -9.89 15.27
CA ASP A 64 15.18 -11.22 15.83
C ASP A 64 14.68 -11.41 17.26
N GLY A 65 14.49 -10.31 18.01
CA GLY A 65 13.81 -10.31 19.31
C GLY A 65 12.30 -10.55 19.26
N CYS A 66 11.75 -10.93 18.10
CA CYS A 66 10.33 -11.22 17.97
C CYS A 66 9.93 -12.44 18.81
N ARG A 67 9.07 -12.22 19.82
CA ARG A 67 8.52 -13.28 20.68
C ARG A 67 7.84 -14.42 19.90
N LEU A 68 7.26 -14.11 18.74
CA LEU A 68 6.58 -15.08 17.89
C LEU A 68 7.51 -15.78 16.89
N LYS A 69 8.82 -15.44 16.90
CA LYS A 69 9.85 -15.99 16.00
C LYS A 69 9.40 -16.01 14.53
N CYS A 70 8.76 -14.93 14.08
CA CYS A 70 8.07 -14.92 12.78
C CYS A 70 9.03 -15.23 11.62
N SER A 71 10.28 -14.74 11.68
CA SER A 71 11.29 -14.97 10.64
C SER A 71 11.72 -16.43 10.49
N GLN A 72 11.50 -17.27 11.52
CA GLN A 72 11.76 -18.71 11.47
C GLN A 72 10.57 -19.50 10.89
N ARG A 73 9.36 -18.97 11.05
CA ARG A 73 8.10 -19.62 10.65
C ARG A 73 7.62 -19.19 9.26
N LEU A 74 8.01 -17.99 8.83
CA LEU A 74 7.61 -17.39 7.57
C LEU A 74 8.85 -17.04 6.75
N SER A 75 9.13 -17.85 5.73
CA SER A 75 10.33 -17.68 4.91
C SER A 75 10.23 -16.43 4.03
N SER A 76 11.37 -15.90 3.59
CA SER A 76 11.40 -14.76 2.65
C SER A 76 10.62 -15.04 1.36
N LYS A 77 10.63 -16.29 0.88
CA LYS A 77 9.84 -16.71 -0.29
C LYS A 77 8.34 -16.63 -0.02
N ASP A 78 7.88 -17.17 1.11
CA ASP A 78 6.46 -17.12 1.48
C ASP A 78 5.99 -15.66 1.62
N ARG A 79 6.83 -14.81 2.22
CA ARG A 79 6.55 -13.37 2.35
C ARG A 79 6.38 -12.73 0.98
N LEU A 80 7.26 -13.02 0.03
CA LEU A 80 7.19 -12.47 -1.33
C LEU A 80 5.92 -12.92 -2.05
N GLU A 81 5.58 -14.20 -1.94
CA GLU A 81 4.36 -14.77 -2.53
C GLU A 81 3.09 -14.14 -1.96
N ILE A 82 3.03 -13.96 -0.63
CA ILE A 82 1.93 -13.25 0.04
C ILE A 82 1.84 -11.81 -0.46
N PHE A 83 2.97 -11.12 -0.60
CA PHE A 83 3.01 -9.74 -1.08
C PHE A 83 2.48 -9.63 -2.51
N GLN A 84 2.96 -10.49 -3.41
CA GLN A 84 2.52 -10.54 -4.80
C GLN A 84 1.03 -10.88 -4.90
N THR A 85 0.58 -11.90 -4.17
CA THR A 85 -0.83 -12.28 -4.11
C THR A 85 -1.70 -11.11 -3.65
N PHE A 86 -1.31 -10.41 -2.59
CA PHE A 86 -2.05 -9.27 -2.06
C PHE A 86 -2.17 -8.11 -3.07
N TRP A 87 -1.09 -7.72 -3.74
CA TRP A 87 -1.11 -6.60 -4.69
C TRP A 87 -1.69 -6.99 -6.05
N SER A 88 -1.66 -8.27 -6.43
CA SER A 88 -2.32 -8.78 -7.64
C SER A 88 -3.84 -8.64 -7.62
N ILE A 89 -4.44 -8.51 -6.43
CA ILE A 89 -5.90 -8.27 -6.26
C ILE A 89 -6.33 -7.02 -7.02
N ALA A 90 -5.48 -5.98 -7.08
CA ALA A 90 -5.72 -4.73 -7.81
C ALA A 90 -7.05 -4.01 -7.48
N ASP A 91 -7.67 -4.34 -6.35
CA ASP A 91 -8.91 -3.76 -5.86
C ASP A 91 -8.80 -3.49 -4.35
N HIS A 92 -9.02 -2.24 -3.97
CA HIS A 92 -8.79 -1.77 -2.61
C HIS A 92 -9.76 -2.38 -1.58
N ALA A 93 -11.02 -2.63 -1.96
CA ALA A 93 -12.00 -3.24 -1.07
C ALA A 93 -11.71 -4.73 -0.86
N ALA A 94 -11.33 -5.46 -1.92
CA ALA A 94 -10.89 -6.84 -1.85
C ALA A 94 -9.58 -6.98 -1.05
N GLN A 95 -8.65 -6.03 -1.17
CA GLN A 95 -7.45 -5.97 -0.31
C GLN A 95 -7.80 -5.76 1.16
N TRP A 96 -8.77 -4.91 1.49
CA TRP A 96 -9.26 -4.79 2.86
C TRP A 96 -9.90 -6.07 3.37
N ASN A 97 -10.65 -6.79 2.53
CA ASN A 97 -11.19 -8.11 2.86
C ASN A 97 -10.07 -9.13 3.11
N PHE A 98 -9.00 -9.11 2.32
CA PHE A 98 -7.82 -9.94 2.57
C PHE A 98 -7.23 -9.67 3.97
N ILE A 99 -7.10 -8.39 4.35
CA ILE A 99 -6.62 -8.00 5.68
C ILE A 99 -7.58 -8.47 6.78
N ALA A 100 -8.89 -8.31 6.58
CA ALA A 100 -9.91 -8.73 7.54
C ALA A 100 -9.87 -10.25 7.79
N ARG A 101 -9.76 -11.07 6.73
CA ARG A 101 -9.69 -12.54 6.81
C ARG A 101 -8.43 -13.01 7.54
N ASN A 102 -7.33 -12.29 7.37
CA ASN A 102 -6.04 -12.57 7.99
C ASN A 102 -5.84 -11.92 9.37
N MET A 103 -6.90 -11.36 9.96
CA MET A 103 -6.87 -10.74 11.29
C MET A 103 -7.99 -11.27 12.16
N ARG A 104 -7.78 -11.28 13.48
CA ARG A 104 -8.87 -11.41 14.45
C ARG A 104 -8.86 -10.20 15.37
N VAL A 105 -10.05 -9.69 15.66
CA VAL A 105 -10.27 -8.61 16.62
C VAL A 105 -11.08 -9.20 17.76
N THR A 106 -10.48 -9.24 18.95
CA THR A 106 -11.12 -9.79 20.15
C THR A 106 -11.38 -8.65 21.12
N PRO A 107 -12.61 -8.50 21.65
CA PRO A 107 -12.86 -7.55 22.73
C PRO A 107 -12.02 -7.94 23.94
N LYS A 108 -11.54 -6.94 24.69
CA LYS A 108 -10.79 -7.19 25.91
C LYS A 108 -11.77 -7.57 27.01
N GLU A 109 -11.75 -8.83 27.45
CA GLU A 109 -12.69 -9.35 28.46
C GLU A 109 -12.42 -8.87 29.88
N LYS A 110 -11.17 -8.47 30.23
CA LYS A 110 -10.81 -8.07 31.60
C LYS A 110 -9.90 -6.84 31.66
N CYS A 111 -10.30 -5.84 32.44
CA CYS A 111 -9.44 -4.75 32.89
C CYS A 111 -8.74 -5.16 34.18
N THR A 112 -7.43 -5.42 34.13
CA THR A 112 -6.61 -5.71 35.32
C THR A 112 -6.12 -4.44 36.03
N THR A 113 -6.48 -3.25 35.56
CA THR A 113 -6.08 -1.97 36.17
C THR A 113 -7.08 -1.54 37.24
N VAL A 114 -6.60 -1.41 38.48
CA VAL A 114 -7.34 -0.91 39.66
C VAL A 114 -7.74 0.58 39.51
N ARG A 115 -7.11 1.30 38.58
CA ARG A 115 -7.38 2.73 38.30
C ARG A 115 -7.65 2.95 36.81
N GLY A 116 -8.93 2.98 36.45
CA GLY A 116 -9.40 3.52 35.18
C GLY A 116 -9.50 2.53 34.02
N GLU A 117 -10.48 2.80 33.16
CA GLU A 117 -10.74 2.10 31.92
C GLU A 117 -9.49 2.09 31.01
N SER A 118 -9.16 0.92 30.46
CA SER A 118 -8.05 0.81 29.53
C SER A 118 -8.37 1.58 28.24
N ARG A 119 -7.47 2.47 27.80
CA ARG A 119 -7.58 3.14 26.49
C ARG A 119 -7.64 2.16 25.29
N ARG A 120 -7.38 0.86 25.49
CA ARG A 120 -7.50 -0.19 24.48
C ARG A 120 -8.69 -1.10 24.79
N SER A 121 -9.72 -1.01 23.95
CA SER A 121 -10.92 -1.86 23.99
C SER A 121 -10.76 -3.20 23.26
N PHE A 122 -9.81 -3.33 22.34
CA PHE A 122 -9.66 -4.51 21.49
C PHE A 122 -8.21 -5.00 21.39
N THR A 123 -8.05 -6.32 21.36
CA THR A 123 -6.81 -7.01 20.98
C THR A 123 -6.89 -7.42 19.51
N ARG A 124 -5.78 -7.24 18.78
CA ARG A 124 -5.67 -7.61 17.37
C ARG A 124 -4.59 -8.67 17.20
N THR A 125 -4.96 -9.81 16.61
CA THR A 125 -4.02 -10.87 16.23
C THR A 125 -3.99 -11.01 14.72
N TYR A 126 -2.81 -11.29 14.16
CA TYR A 126 -2.56 -11.31 12.73
C TYR A 126 -2.06 -12.70 12.33
N TYR A 127 -2.45 -13.11 11.13
CA TYR A 127 -2.14 -14.43 10.61
C TYR A 127 -1.75 -14.34 9.14
N PHE A 128 -0.98 -15.31 8.68
CA PHE A 128 -0.84 -15.63 7.27
C PHE A 128 -1.06 -17.13 7.06
N GLN A 129 -1.41 -17.51 5.84
CA GLN A 129 -1.58 -18.90 5.46
C GLN A 129 -0.76 -19.18 4.19
N PRO A 130 0.59 -19.25 4.31
CA PRO A 130 1.47 -19.49 3.16
C PRO A 130 1.38 -20.93 2.63
N ARG A 131 0.85 -21.87 3.42
CA ARG A 131 0.71 -23.30 3.10
C ARG A 131 -0.62 -23.83 3.64
N THR A 132 -0.64 -25.07 4.13
CA THR A 132 -1.79 -25.69 4.80
C THR A 132 -2.06 -25.06 6.18
N ASN A 133 -1.01 -24.65 6.90
CA ASN A 133 -1.13 -24.14 8.26
C ASN A 133 -1.30 -22.62 8.33
N ARG A 134 -2.13 -22.19 9.30
CA ARG A 134 -2.33 -20.78 9.63
C ARG A 134 -1.30 -20.34 10.67
N GLU A 135 -0.36 -19.50 10.22
CA GLU A 135 0.77 -19.02 11.02
C GLU A 135 0.41 -17.69 11.69
N GLN A 136 0.48 -17.62 13.02
CA GLN A 136 0.30 -16.36 13.75
C GLN A 136 1.58 -15.52 13.66
N VAL A 137 1.44 -14.25 13.29
CA VAL A 137 2.55 -13.31 13.14
C VAL A 137 2.37 -12.06 14.00
N CYS A 138 3.47 -11.38 14.30
CA CYS A 138 3.41 -10.09 14.96
C CYS A 138 2.91 -9.00 14.00
N LYS A 139 2.43 -7.89 14.56
CA LYS A 139 1.94 -6.74 13.78
C LYS A 139 2.99 -6.21 12.80
N THR A 140 4.25 -6.12 13.23
CA THR A 140 5.35 -5.61 12.39
C THR A 140 5.55 -6.49 11.17
N MET A 141 5.63 -7.81 11.36
CA MET A 141 5.75 -8.76 10.26
C MET A 141 4.58 -8.66 9.29
N PHE A 142 3.34 -8.54 9.81
CA PHE A 142 2.15 -8.39 8.98
C PHE A 142 2.19 -7.13 8.10
N LEU A 143 2.45 -5.96 8.71
CA LEU A 143 2.50 -4.68 7.99
C LEU A 143 3.65 -4.64 6.98
N ASN A 144 4.82 -5.15 7.36
CA ASN A 144 6.02 -5.12 6.52
C ASN A 144 5.92 -6.08 5.35
N THR A 145 5.34 -7.27 5.57
CA THR A 145 5.13 -8.27 4.51
C THR A 145 4.19 -7.74 3.44
N LEU A 146 3.12 -7.03 3.81
CA LEU A 146 2.18 -6.41 2.86
C LEU A 146 2.63 -5.04 2.32
N GLY A 147 3.65 -4.42 2.90
CA GLY A 147 4.11 -3.07 2.52
C GLY A 147 3.12 -1.94 2.88
N ILE A 148 2.21 -2.18 3.82
CA ILE A 148 1.12 -1.24 4.20
C ILE A 148 1.42 -0.50 5.52
N SER A 149 0.60 0.50 5.84
CA SER A 149 0.69 1.24 7.10
C SER A 149 -0.39 0.78 8.08
N ASN A 150 -0.21 1.12 9.36
CA ASN A 150 -1.21 0.82 10.40
C ASN A 150 -2.59 1.46 10.11
N ALA A 151 -2.66 2.51 9.29
CA ALA A 151 -3.90 3.15 8.90
C ALA A 151 -4.86 2.21 8.15
N TRP A 152 -4.32 1.30 7.34
CA TRP A 152 -5.11 0.27 6.65
C TRP A 152 -5.80 -0.65 7.65
N VAL A 153 -5.02 -1.22 8.57
CA VAL A 153 -5.54 -2.07 9.66
C VAL A 153 -6.57 -1.33 10.51
N ALA A 154 -6.31 -0.07 10.88
CA ALA A 154 -7.26 0.73 11.66
C ALA A 154 -8.58 0.96 10.90
N THR A 155 -8.51 1.22 9.59
CA THR A 155 -9.69 1.42 8.74
C THR A 155 -10.51 0.14 8.62
N VAL A 156 -9.84 -1.01 8.39
CA VAL A 156 -10.47 -2.33 8.34
C VAL A 156 -11.17 -2.65 9.66
N CYS A 157 -10.50 -2.46 10.80
CA CYS A 157 -11.12 -2.67 12.11
C CYS A 157 -12.35 -1.78 12.30
N LYS A 158 -12.27 -0.49 11.95
CA LYS A 158 -13.41 0.43 12.07
C LYS A 158 -14.60 -0.04 11.23
N LYS A 159 -14.36 -0.48 9.99
CA LYS A 159 -15.41 -1.00 9.10
C LYS A 159 -16.03 -2.30 9.63
N LEU A 160 -15.20 -3.23 10.11
CA LEU A 160 -15.68 -4.48 10.71
C LEU A 160 -16.55 -4.23 11.95
N THR A 161 -16.14 -3.33 12.84
CA THR A 161 -16.92 -3.00 14.03
C THR A 161 -18.24 -2.29 13.69
N LEU A 162 -18.26 -1.44 12.66
CA LEU A 162 -19.47 -0.69 12.28
C LEU A 162 -20.49 -1.53 11.52
N ASN A 163 -20.04 -2.43 10.63
CA ASN A 163 -20.91 -3.09 9.65
C ASN A 163 -20.90 -4.62 9.76
N GLY A 164 -20.02 -5.23 10.56
CA GLY A 164 -19.79 -6.67 10.56
C GLY A 164 -19.01 -7.20 9.35
N PHE A 165 -18.87 -6.39 8.30
CA PHE A 165 -18.12 -6.69 7.07
C PHE A 165 -17.34 -5.47 6.58
N VAL A 166 -16.37 -5.69 5.69
CA VAL A 166 -15.63 -4.60 5.05
C VAL A 166 -16.43 -4.06 3.86
N SER A 167 -17.02 -2.88 4.04
CA SER A 167 -17.72 -2.15 2.97
C SER A 167 -16.75 -1.47 1.98
N ASP A 168 -17.24 -1.18 0.77
CA ASP A 168 -16.50 -0.50 -0.29
C ASP A 168 -15.95 0.88 0.15
N ASP A 169 -14.89 1.36 -0.52
CA ASP A 169 -14.32 2.68 -0.26
C ASP A 169 -15.19 3.77 -0.93
N GLY A 170 -15.81 4.61 -0.11
CA GLY A 170 -16.67 5.70 -0.56
C GLY A 170 -15.92 6.96 -1.02
N ARG A 171 -14.58 6.97 -0.96
CA ARG A 171 -13.77 8.16 -1.32
C ARG A 171 -13.90 8.48 -2.81
N GLY A 172 -14.11 9.75 -3.12
CA GLY A 172 -14.31 10.24 -4.49
C GLY A 172 -15.73 10.07 -5.03
N LYS A 173 -16.63 9.38 -4.31
CA LYS A 173 -18.06 9.36 -4.62
C LYS A 173 -18.69 10.59 -3.95
N ILE A 174 -18.70 11.72 -4.66
CA ILE A 174 -19.55 12.86 -4.26
C ILE A 174 -20.98 12.40 -4.53
N GLY A 175 -21.70 12.00 -3.48
CA GLY A 175 -23.15 11.81 -3.59
C GLY A 175 -23.78 13.12 -4.06
N HIS A 176 -24.77 13.05 -4.95
CA HIS A 176 -25.57 14.22 -5.33
C HIS A 176 -26.16 14.84 -4.06
N ARG A 177 -25.54 15.90 -3.54
CA ARG A 177 -26.10 16.68 -2.43
C ARG A 177 -27.37 17.32 -2.97
N ARG A 178 -28.54 16.82 -2.58
CA ARG A 178 -29.81 17.49 -2.90
C ARG A 178 -29.70 18.93 -2.39
N LYS A 179 -29.80 19.91 -3.29
CA LYS A 179 -29.90 21.32 -2.89
C LYS A 179 -31.13 21.43 -2.00
N LYS A 180 -30.98 21.88 -0.75
CA LYS A 180 -32.13 22.24 0.09
C LYS A 180 -32.92 23.27 -0.70
N LEU A 181 -34.19 22.97 -0.99
CA LEU A 181 -35.15 23.98 -1.42
C LEU A 181 -35.24 24.97 -0.26
N VAL A 182 -34.80 26.20 -0.49
CA VAL A 182 -34.99 27.28 0.48
C VAL A 182 -36.43 27.70 0.32
N GLU A 183 -37.29 27.35 1.28
CA GLU A 183 -38.62 27.96 1.36
C GLU A 183 -38.43 29.44 1.73
N LEU A 184 -38.86 30.31 0.82
CA LEU A 184 -39.06 31.72 1.08
C LEU A 184 -40.33 31.84 1.92
N VAL A 185 -40.19 32.33 3.15
CA VAL A 185 -41.30 32.85 3.98
C VAL A 185 -41.17 34.37 4.00
#